data_AF-A0A9D8RRQ3-F1
#
_entry.id   AF-A0A9D8RRQ3-F1
#
_cell.length_a   1.000
_cell.length_b   1.000
_cell.length_c   1.000
_cell.angle_alpha   90.00
_cell.angle_beta   90.00
_cell.angle_gamma   90.00
#
_symmetry.space_group_name_H-M   'P 1'
#
loop_
_entity.id
_entity.type
_entity.pdbx_description
1 polymer ?
#
loop_
_entity_poly.entity_id
_entity_poly.type
_entity_poly.pdbx_seq_one_letter_code
_entity_poly.pdbx_strand_id
1 'polypeptide(L)' 'MKPLFVIIGIIAIAGLVALLVWYFEGKSLSEKTFVCGSCGKKFSPKWWKAGFSAHMGENTVLQCPHCGKRGFCPLSYEEK' A
#
# COMPACT_ATOMS: atom_id res chain seq x y z
N MET A 1 17.12 -27.11 -24.28
CA MET A 1 15.97 -26.28 -24.74
C MET A 1 14.80 -26.24 -23.75
N LYS A 2 14.48 -27.32 -23.03
CA LYS A 2 13.40 -27.35 -22.01
C LYS A 2 13.61 -26.50 -20.73
N PRO A 3 14.83 -26.33 -20.16
CA PRO A 3 14.97 -25.65 -18.87
C PRO A 3 14.71 -24.14 -18.96
N LEU A 4 14.97 -23.52 -20.11
CA LEU A 4 14.75 -22.08 -20.30
C LEU A 4 13.25 -21.73 -20.24
N PHE A 5 12.38 -22.52 -20.88
CA PHE A 5 10.93 -22.30 -20.82
C PHE A 5 10.36 -22.52 -19.41
N VAL A 6 10.92 -23.47 -18.65
CA VAL A 6 10.56 -23.69 -17.25
C VAL A 6 10.97 -22.49 -16.39
N ILE A 7 12.19 -21.97 -16.58
CA ILE A 7 12.68 -20.79 -15.87
C ILE A 7 11.84 -19.55 -16.22
N ILE A 8 11.53 -19.35 -17.50
CA ILE A 8 10.66 -18.23 -17.95
C ILE A 8 9.27 -18.35 -17.31
N GLY A 9 8.70 -19.56 -17.26
CA GLY A 9 7.42 -19.82 -16.60
C GLY A 9 7.46 -19.48 -15.11
N ILE A 10 8.50 -19.90 -14.39
CA ILE A 10 8.67 -19.61 -12.97
C ILE A 10 8.79 -18.09 -12.73
N ILE A 11 9.58 -17.39 -13.54
CA ILE A 11 9.74 -15.92 -13.43
C ILE A 11 8.41 -15.22 -13.70
N ALA A 12 7.67 -15.64 -14.72
CA ALA A 12 6.37 -15.08 -15.05
C ALA A 12 5.36 -15.28 -13.90
N ILE A 13 5.29 -16.49 -13.34
CA ILE A 13 4.40 -16.80 -12.21
C ILE A 13 4.82 -15.98 -10.97
N ALA A 14 6.11 -15.90 -10.66
CA ALA A 14 6.60 -15.11 -9.54
C ALA A 14 6.29 -13.61 -9.70
N GLY A 15 6.44 -13.07 -10.93
CA GLY A 15 6.05 -11.70 -11.26
C GLY A 15 4.56 -11.47 -11.08
N LEU A 16 3.71 -12.38 -11.57
CA LEU A 16 2.25 -12.29 -11.37
C LEU A 16 1.88 -12.34 -9.89
N VAL A 17 2.48 -13.24 -9.11
CA VAL A 17 2.24 -13.34 -7.66
C VAL A 17 2.66 -12.04 -6.96
N ALA A 18 3.82 -11.48 -7.29
CA ALA A 18 4.28 -10.23 -6.71
C ALA A 18 3.32 -9.05 -7.03
N LEU A 19 2.82 -8.98 -8.26
CA LEU A 19 1.83 -7.98 -8.67
C LEU A 19 0.51 -8.13 -7.91
N LEU A 20 0.05 -9.37 -7.71
CA LEU A 20 -1.15 -9.64 -6.92
C LEU A 20 -0.97 -9.20 -5.48
N VAL A 21 0.14 -9.58 -4.82
CA VAL A 21 0.45 -9.17 -3.44
C VAL A 21 0.47 -7.64 -3.33
N TRP A 22 1.17 -6.95 -4.23
CA TRP A 22 1.23 -5.49 -4.26
C TRP A 22 -0.15 -4.84 -4.44
N TYR A 23 -0.97 -5.38 -5.35
CA TYR A 23 -2.33 -4.89 -5.57
C TYR A 23 -3.22 -5.08 -4.34
N PHE A 24 -3.21 -6.28 -3.72
CA PHE A 24 -4.06 -6.60 -2.57
C PHE A 24 -3.68 -5.78 -1.33
N GLU A 25 -2.39 -5.64 -1.03
CA GLU A 25 -1.92 -4.83 0.09
C GLU A 25 -2.31 -3.36 -0.11
N GLY A 26 -1.96 -2.78 -1.26
CA GLY A 26 -2.30 -1.39 -1.58
C GLY A 26 -3.81 -1.14 -1.53
N LYS A 27 -4.62 -2.09 -2.02
CA LYS A 27 -6.08 -2.00 -1.97
C LYS A 27 -6.61 -2.00 -0.54
N SER A 28 -6.13 -2.90 0.32
CA SER A 28 -6.54 -2.95 1.73
C SER A 28 -6.27 -1.63 2.46
N LEU A 29 -5.11 -1.00 2.21
CA LEU A 29 -4.83 0.32 2.78
C LEU A 29 -5.72 1.42 2.19
N SER A 30 -6.09 1.35 0.92
CA SER A 30 -6.95 2.38 0.31
C SER A 30 -8.40 2.36 0.80
N GLU A 31 -8.86 1.23 1.35
CA GLU A 31 -10.18 1.08 1.97
C GLU A 31 -10.20 1.60 3.41
N LYS A 32 -9.03 1.89 3.99
CA LYS A 32 -8.90 2.42 5.35
C LYS A 32 -8.75 3.93 5.37
N THR A 33 -9.12 4.53 6.49
CA THR A 33 -8.97 5.97 6.76
C THR A 33 -7.81 6.20 7.71
N PHE A 34 -6.97 7.19 7.43
CA PHE A 34 -5.81 7.55 8.22
C PHE A 34 -5.86 9.01 8.65
N VAL A 35 -5.26 9.33 9.80
CA VAL A 35 -5.14 10.71 10.30
C VAL A 35 -3.76 11.25 9.93
N CYS A 36 -3.68 12.43 9.32
CA CYS A 36 -2.39 13.08 9.09
C CYS A 36 -1.82 13.64 10.40
N GLY A 37 -0.64 13.18 10.82
CA GLY A 37 0.04 13.70 12.02
C GLY A 37 0.45 15.19 11.95
N SER A 38 0.48 15.80 10.76
CA SER A 38 0.85 17.21 10.59
C SER A 38 -0.32 18.20 10.58
N CYS A 39 -1.50 17.79 10.12
CA CYS A 39 -2.65 18.69 10.00
C CYS A 39 -3.95 18.13 10.60
N GLY A 40 -3.91 16.91 11.15
CA GLY A 40 -5.05 16.26 11.81
C GLY A 40 -6.16 15.79 10.87
N LYS A 41 -6.08 16.06 9.56
CA LYS A 41 -7.14 15.69 8.62
C LYS A 41 -7.14 14.19 8.36
N LYS A 42 -8.34 13.61 8.32
CA LYS A 42 -8.60 12.23 7.90
C LYS A 42 -8.57 12.11 6.38
N PHE A 43 -7.99 11.04 5.85
CA PHE A 43 -7.97 10.77 4.42
C PHE A 43 -7.75 9.28 4.12
N SER A 44 -8.16 8.84 2.93
CA SER A 44 -7.85 7.51 2.40
C SER A 44 -6.81 7.64 1.26
N PRO A 45 -5.70 6.89 1.30
CA PRO A 45 -4.69 6.96 0.24
C PRO A 45 -5.16 6.23 -1.02
N LYS A 46 -4.60 6.61 -2.17
CA LYS A 46 -4.80 5.80 -3.39
C LYS A 46 -4.05 4.47 -3.27
N TRP A 47 -4.68 3.38 -3.69
CA TRP A 47 -4.13 2.01 -3.54
C TRP A 47 -2.69 1.85 -4.04
N TRP A 48 -2.37 2.38 -5.22
CA TRP A 48 -1.04 2.28 -5.82
C TRP A 48 0.01 3.08 -5.06
N LYS A 49 -0.37 4.19 -4.41
CA LYS A 49 0.53 4.93 -3.51
C LYS A 49 0.73 4.17 -2.20
N ALA A 50 -0.35 3.59 -1.68
CA ALA A 50 -0.33 2.83 -0.44
C ALA A 50 0.48 1.53 -0.57
N GLY A 51 0.39 0.83 -1.71
CA GLY A 51 1.16 -0.40 -1.97
C GLY A 51 2.68 -0.19 -2.04
N PHE A 52 3.15 1.06 -2.19
CA PHE A 52 4.58 1.42 -2.08
C PHE A 52 4.94 2.10 -0.75
N SER A 53 4.00 2.15 0.19
CA SER A 53 4.20 2.84 1.46
C SER A 53 4.77 1.88 2.50
N ALA A 54 5.62 2.40 3.38
CA ALA A 54 6.07 1.66 4.55
C ALA A 54 4.93 1.63 5.58
N HIS A 55 4.58 0.42 6.02
CA HIS A 55 3.59 0.18 7.06
C HIS A 55 4.27 -0.44 8.28
N MET A 56 3.85 -0.04 9.48
CA MET A 56 4.33 -0.54 10.76
C MET A 56 3.14 -0.65 11.71
N GLY A 57 2.60 -1.86 11.84
CA GLY A 57 1.35 -2.10 12.55
C GLY A 57 0.21 -1.27 11.95
N GLU A 58 -0.36 -0.37 12.75
CA GLU A 58 -1.45 0.52 12.35
C GLU A 58 -0.99 1.88 11.79
N ASN A 59 0.32 2.09 11.67
CA ASN A 59 0.89 3.32 11.15
C ASN A 59 1.41 3.13 9.73
N THR A 60 1.06 4.04 8.82
CA THR A 60 1.58 4.01 7.45
C THR A 60 2.20 5.36 7.09
N VAL A 61 3.35 5.35 6.42
CA VAL A 61 3.98 6.57 5.91
C VAL A 61 3.33 6.99 4.61
N LEU A 62 2.45 7.99 4.68
CA LEU A 62 1.64 8.47 3.57
C LEU A 62 1.88 9.95 3.30
N GLN A 63 1.70 10.36 2.04
CA GLN A 63 1.61 11.77 1.69
C GLN A 63 0.17 12.25 1.90
N CYS A 64 -0.01 13.22 2.79
CA CYS A 64 -1.31 13.82 3.04
C CYS A 64 -1.78 14.61 1.79
N PRO A 65 -2.98 14.36 1.26
CA PRO A 65 -3.49 15.10 0.10
C PRO A 65 -3.88 16.54 0.43
N HIS A 66 -4.04 16.89 1.71
CA HIS A 66 -4.47 18.23 2.13
C HIS A 66 -3.31 19.18 2.41
N CYS A 67 -2.23 18.70 3.02
CA CYS A 67 -1.08 19.55 3.38
C CYS A 67 0.20 19.17 2.63
N GLY A 68 0.18 18.12 1.81
CA GLY A 68 1.30 17.67 0.99
C GLY A 68 2.45 17.00 1.75
N LYS A 69 2.44 17.04 3.09
CA LYS A 69 3.48 16.43 3.93
C LYS A 69 3.42 14.91 3.88
N ARG A 70 4.60 14.29 3.76
CA ARG A 70 4.79 12.84 3.87
C ARG A 70 5.30 12.51 5.27
N GLY A 71 4.64 11.59 5.95
CA GLY A 71 5.01 11.20 7.31
C GLY A 71 4.10 10.10 7.87
N PHE A 72 4.30 9.76 9.15
CA PHE A 72 3.49 8.77 9.84
C PHE A 72 2.02 9.23 9.92
N CYS A 73 1.14 8.37 9.45
CA CYS A 73 -0.30 8.55 9.50
C CYS A 73 -0.89 7.31 10.20
N PRO A 74 -1.38 7.41 11.45
CA PRO A 74 -2.07 6.31 12.11
C PRO A 74 -3.42 6.04 11.44
N LEU A 75 -3.84 4.78 11.46
CA LEU A 75 -5.21 4.39 11.12
C LEU A 75 -6.20 5.09 12.06
N SER A 76 -7.29 5.63 11.50
CA SER A 76 -8.46 5.99 12.30
C SER A 76 -9.40 4.79 12.33
N TYR A 77 -9.57 4.18 13.48
CA TYR A 77 -10.75 3.35 13.72
C TYR A 77 -11.97 4.26 13.67
N GLU A 78 -12.90 4.00 12.74
CA GLU A 78 -14.24 4.54 12.87
C GLU A 78 -14.91 3.76 14.01
N GLU A 79 -15.08 4.39 15.16
CA GLU A 79 -16.04 3.91 16.16
C GLU A 79 -17.41 3.87 15.46
N LYS A 80 -17.93 2.65 15.27
CA LYS A 80 -19.31 2.43 14.87
C LYS A 80 -20.23 2.63 16.05
#